data_AF-A0A0W8CNQ3-F1
#
_entry.id   AF-A0A0W8CNQ3-F1
#
_cell.length_a   1.000
_cell.length_b   1.000
_cell.length_c   1.000
_cell.angle_alpha   90.00
_cell.angle_beta   90.00
_cell.angle_gamma   90.00
#
_symmetry.space_group_name_H-M   'P 1'
#
loop_
_entity.id
_entity.type
_entity.pdbx_description
1 polymer ?
#
loop_
_entity_poly.entity_id
_entity_poly.type
_entity_poly.pdbx_seq_one_letter_code
_entity_poly.pdbx_strand_id
1 'polypeptide(L)'
;MTRAKINWVFLAKDYSSYDSDMLLDSLKAYTVSMSGLSPCSLCAEPTPHNMRTRILLCKCTACKAVAPYARCPWKGRVQLCILSNVVNVSESNKHVSPLRPTRRAHLTEEMKAFARDMCAYNHKPMNIYNGIVRRFQVGEATMPTLAMVQRFVQHFRRANLGGSDFHDDVTAKVREHAFRGTEELTQPFTFTWRSNAEGEPIVGRGSDTDSFVVGVSSKQLLLRLDREPDAYVMHLDATYKLSQVDYPVMVVGISDCMSSFHLVAFVILLQQTEQHFTEALAMLRRMYTTVTTKQLAVRFVMGDADKAQRNAVDAVLGVDNELVNLMCYFHGAAKIYKHTRGISIGLAARVFRDIADMHYATSADELSHIQKRCFGGVADTTAALRIR
;
A
#
# COMPACT_ATOMS: atom_id res chain seq x y z
N MET A 1 3.77 -5.27 63.66
CA MET A 1 4.45 -6.36 62.92
C MET A 1 5.48 -5.74 61.99
N THR A 2 6.77 -5.83 62.34
CA THR A 2 7.90 -5.34 61.54
C THR A 2 7.91 -6.06 60.19
N ARG A 3 7.79 -5.29 59.10
CA ARG A 3 7.82 -5.81 57.73
C ARG A 3 9.20 -6.44 57.50
N ALA A 4 9.27 -7.77 57.41
CA ALA A 4 10.53 -8.49 57.22
C ALA A 4 11.31 -7.89 56.04
N LYS A 5 12.55 -7.45 56.30
CA LYS A 5 13.41 -6.81 55.30
C LYS A 5 13.75 -7.86 54.23
N ILE A 6 13.17 -7.71 53.04
CA ILE A 6 13.44 -8.60 51.91
C ILE A 6 14.90 -8.40 51.51
N ASN A 7 15.69 -9.46 51.54
CA ASN A 7 17.09 -9.43 51.10
C ASN A 7 17.14 -9.58 49.57
N TRP A 8 17.61 -8.54 48.89
CA TRP A 8 17.71 -8.50 47.43
C TRP A 8 19.14 -8.77 46.99
N VAL A 9 19.32 -9.73 46.09
CA VAL A 9 20.60 -10.03 45.45
C VAL A 9 20.56 -9.50 44.02
N PHE A 10 21.58 -8.78 43.58
CA PHE A 10 21.66 -8.30 42.21
C PHE A 10 21.96 -9.45 41.25
N LEU A 11 21.16 -9.54 40.20
CA LEU A 11 21.43 -10.38 39.03
C LEU A 11 22.16 -9.58 37.95
N ALA A 12 21.82 -8.29 37.84
CA ALA A 12 22.47 -7.33 36.96
C ALA A 12 22.43 -5.95 37.58
N LYS A 13 23.51 -5.19 37.38
CA LYS A 13 23.66 -3.82 37.85
C LYS A 13 24.13 -2.95 36.69
N ASP A 14 23.47 -1.82 36.52
CA ASP A 14 23.72 -0.76 35.55
C ASP A 14 23.67 -1.25 34.08
N TYR A 15 22.73 -2.15 33.78
CA TYR A 15 22.56 -2.70 32.42
C TYR A 15 21.82 -1.73 31.52
N SER A 16 22.06 -1.84 30.21
CA SER A 16 21.21 -1.21 29.20
C SER A 16 19.81 -1.84 29.22
N SER A 17 18.81 -1.14 28.69
CA SER A 17 17.46 -1.71 28.52
C SER A 17 17.49 -3.02 27.74
N TYR A 18 18.30 -3.09 26.68
CA TYR A 18 18.43 -4.27 25.81
C TYR A 18 19.00 -5.47 26.57
N ASP A 19 20.14 -5.32 27.26
CA ASP A 19 20.75 -6.42 28.01
C ASP A 19 19.87 -6.88 29.16
N SER A 20 19.14 -5.94 29.76
CA SER A 20 18.18 -6.24 30.82
C SER A 20 16.98 -7.03 30.31
N ASP A 21 16.48 -6.75 29.11
CA ASP A 21 15.38 -7.51 28.50
C ASP A 21 15.83 -8.93 28.18
N MET A 22 17.05 -9.14 27.66
CA MET A 22 17.62 -10.48 27.45
C MET A 22 17.72 -11.28 28.76
N LEU A 23 18.19 -10.63 29.84
CA LEU A 23 18.26 -11.25 31.16
C LEU A 23 16.87 -11.60 31.69
N LEU A 24 15.91 -10.68 31.59
CA LEU A 24 14.54 -10.89 32.04
C LEU A 24 13.86 -12.02 31.29
N ASP A 25 14.07 -12.11 29.98
CA ASP A 25 13.58 -13.23 29.18
C ASP A 25 14.17 -14.56 29.67
N SER A 26 15.41 -14.57 30.18
CA SER A 26 16.10 -15.78 30.68
C SER A 26 15.53 -16.33 31.98
N LEU A 27 14.77 -15.50 32.72
CA LEU A 27 14.12 -15.90 33.97
C LEU A 27 12.96 -16.86 33.71
N LYS A 28 12.54 -17.59 34.76
CA LYS A 28 11.30 -18.37 34.69
C LYS A 28 10.12 -17.44 34.54
N ALA A 29 9.07 -17.91 33.87
CA ALA A 29 7.85 -17.13 33.64
C ALA A 29 7.38 -16.41 34.91
N TYR A 30 7.15 -15.11 34.78
CA TYR A 30 6.78 -14.22 35.88
C TYR A 30 5.61 -13.30 35.49
N THR A 31 5.07 -12.61 36.49
CA THR A 31 4.10 -11.53 36.31
C THR A 31 4.53 -10.31 37.11
N VAL A 32 4.26 -9.11 36.61
CA VAL A 32 4.45 -7.88 37.38
C VAL A 32 3.31 -7.75 38.38
N SER A 33 3.63 -7.73 39.67
CA SER A 33 2.65 -7.59 40.74
C SER A 33 2.43 -6.13 41.15
N MET A 34 3.48 -5.32 41.07
CA MET A 34 3.44 -3.91 41.46
C MET A 34 4.39 -3.11 40.57
N SER A 35 4.02 -1.88 40.25
CA SER A 35 4.89 -0.90 39.58
C SER A 35 4.72 0.43 40.30
N GLY A 36 5.81 1.04 40.76
CA GLY A 36 5.82 2.34 41.42
C GLY A 36 6.87 3.28 40.82
N LEU A 37 6.68 4.57 41.03
CA LEU A 37 7.64 5.62 40.71
C LEU A 37 8.24 6.17 42.01
N SER A 38 9.54 6.43 42.00
CA SER A 38 10.26 7.07 43.11
C SER A 38 11.39 7.93 42.55
N PRO A 39 11.93 8.90 43.32
CA PRO A 39 13.12 9.63 42.90
C PRO A 39 14.24 8.67 42.48
N CYS A 40 14.89 8.99 41.36
CA CYS A 40 15.92 8.12 40.81
C CYS A 40 17.15 8.05 41.72
N SER A 41 17.62 6.83 41.95
CA SER A 41 18.86 6.56 42.67
C SER A 41 19.79 5.63 41.88
N LEU A 42 19.58 5.52 40.56
CA LEU A 42 20.26 4.56 39.69
C LEU A 42 21.38 5.19 38.87
N CYS A 43 21.27 6.47 38.52
CA CYS A 43 22.30 7.18 37.77
C CYS A 43 22.75 8.45 38.48
N ALA A 44 23.92 8.96 38.10
CA ALA A 44 24.54 10.15 38.66
C ALA A 44 24.04 11.47 38.03
N GLU A 45 22.96 11.42 37.25
CA GLU A 45 22.41 12.57 36.54
C GLU A 45 21.87 13.61 37.54
N PRO A 46 22.35 14.86 37.50
CA PRO A 46 22.01 15.90 38.48
C PRO A 46 20.56 16.41 38.37
N THR A 47 19.91 16.22 37.22
CA THR A 47 18.54 16.68 37.02
C THR A 47 17.54 15.79 37.80
N PRO A 48 16.61 16.35 38.59
CA PRO A 48 15.62 15.55 39.30
C PRO A 48 14.72 14.77 38.33
N HIS A 49 14.74 13.44 38.43
CA HIS A 49 13.89 12.56 37.63
C HIS A 49 13.53 11.31 38.43
N ASN A 50 12.61 10.50 37.89
CA ASN A 50 12.09 9.32 38.56
C ASN A 50 12.73 8.03 38.03
N MET A 51 12.87 7.05 38.92
CA MET A 51 13.02 5.64 38.54
C MET A 51 11.71 4.89 38.72
N ARG A 52 11.48 3.91 37.85
CA ARG A 52 10.36 2.98 37.96
C ARG A 52 10.83 1.68 38.61
N THR A 53 10.19 1.29 39.71
CA THR A 53 10.46 0.00 40.37
C THR A 53 9.29 -0.95 40.14
N ARG A 54 9.58 -2.13 39.56
CA ARG A 54 8.61 -3.21 39.33
C ARG A 54 8.96 -4.43 40.19
N ILE A 55 7.96 -5.01 40.84
CA ILE A 55 8.10 -6.27 41.58
C ILE A 55 7.51 -7.40 40.75
N LEU A 56 8.31 -8.44 40.52
CA LEU A 56 7.97 -9.62 39.75
C LEU A 56 7.65 -10.78 40.69
N LEU A 57 6.59 -11.53 40.38
CA LEU A 57 6.23 -12.78 41.07
C LEU A 57 6.29 -13.94 40.09
N CYS A 58 6.66 -15.12 40.60
CA CYS A 58 6.74 -16.32 39.78
C CYS A 58 5.36 -16.76 39.26
N LYS A 59 5.28 -17.08 37.96
CA LYS A 59 4.14 -17.68 37.25
C LYS A 59 4.54 -19.02 36.56
N CYS A 60 5.68 -19.58 36.95
CA CYS A 60 6.22 -20.80 36.35
C CYS A 60 5.32 -22.01 36.62
N THR A 61 4.96 -22.75 35.57
CA THR A 61 4.13 -23.96 35.67
C THR A 61 4.82 -25.07 36.45
N ALA A 62 6.14 -25.25 36.30
CA ALA A 62 6.90 -26.23 37.07
C ALA A 62 6.90 -25.91 38.57
N CYS A 63 6.97 -24.62 38.95
CA CYS A 63 6.86 -24.22 40.35
C CYS A 63 5.45 -24.45 40.89
N LYS A 64 4.41 -24.19 40.08
CA LYS A 64 3.02 -24.46 40.44
C LYS A 64 2.73 -25.96 40.59
N ALA A 65 3.38 -26.81 39.80
CA ALA A 65 3.23 -28.26 39.93
C ALA A 65 3.83 -28.79 41.25
N VAL A 66 4.98 -28.25 41.67
CA VAL A 66 5.63 -28.63 42.94
C VAL A 66 4.86 -28.13 44.16
N ALA A 67 4.27 -26.93 44.08
CA ALA A 67 3.47 -26.36 45.15
C ALA A 67 2.13 -25.82 44.61
N PRO A 68 1.10 -26.66 44.41
CA PRO A 68 -0.15 -26.27 43.76
C PRO A 68 -0.96 -25.23 44.54
N TYR A 69 -0.90 -25.32 45.88
CA TYR A 69 -1.71 -24.52 46.80
C TYR A 69 -0.94 -23.36 47.44
N ALA A 70 0.37 -23.22 47.17
CA ALA A 70 1.20 -22.17 47.73
C ALA A 70 1.87 -21.34 46.63
N ARG A 71 2.11 -20.04 46.90
CA ARG A 71 2.86 -19.19 45.97
C ARG A 71 4.35 -19.50 46.08
N CYS A 72 5.02 -19.61 44.93
CA CYS A 72 6.47 -19.72 44.88
C CYS A 72 7.11 -18.49 45.59
N PRO A 73 8.10 -18.69 46.49
CA PRO A 73 8.63 -17.62 47.34
C PRO A 73 9.57 -16.68 46.58
N TRP A 74 10.04 -17.07 45.39
CA TRP A 74 10.83 -16.24 44.49
C TRP A 74 10.14 -14.92 44.15
N LYS A 75 10.90 -13.83 44.24
CA LYS A 75 10.51 -12.49 43.82
C LYS A 75 11.62 -11.87 43.00
N GLY A 76 11.27 -11.20 41.92
CA GLY A 76 12.18 -10.34 41.17
C GLY A 76 11.90 -8.87 41.44
N ARG A 77 12.90 -8.01 41.23
CA ARG A 77 12.78 -6.57 41.27
C ARG A 77 13.57 -5.97 40.12
N VAL A 78 12.88 -5.15 39.32
CA VAL A 78 13.47 -4.40 38.20
C VAL A 78 13.36 -2.92 38.52
N GLN A 79 14.47 -2.20 38.48
CA GLN A 79 14.52 -0.76 38.67
C GLN A 79 15.06 -0.14 37.38
N LEU A 80 14.28 0.74 36.75
CA LEU A 80 14.60 1.41 35.49
C LEU A 80 14.68 2.92 35.72
N CYS A 81 15.79 3.54 35.35
CA CYS A 81 15.86 4.99 35.24
C CYS A 81 15.08 5.46 34.01
N ILE A 82 14.15 6.39 34.18
CA ILE A 82 13.30 6.87 33.08
C ILE A 82 14.07 7.78 32.12
N LEU A 83 15.14 8.42 32.59
CA LEU A 83 15.92 9.36 31.79
C LEU A 83 17.06 8.66 31.04
N SER A 84 17.90 7.91 31.75
CA SER A 84 19.10 7.28 31.18
C SER A 84 18.90 5.85 30.69
N ASN A 85 17.71 5.27 30.87
CA ASN A 85 17.38 3.87 30.52
C ASN A 85 18.30 2.80 31.15
N VAL A 86 18.98 3.15 32.25
CA VAL A 86 19.79 2.21 33.04
C VAL A 86 18.89 1.33 33.90
N VAL A 87 19.17 0.02 33.91
CA VAL A 87 18.35 -0.99 34.57
C VAL A 87 19.15 -1.82 35.58
N ASN A 88 18.60 -1.94 36.79
CA ASN A 88 19.04 -2.89 37.80
C ASN A 88 18.02 -4.03 37.95
N VAL A 89 18.50 -5.27 37.87
CA VAL A 89 17.68 -6.48 38.07
C VAL A 89 18.19 -7.21 39.31
N SER A 90 17.28 -7.50 40.23
CA SER A 90 17.59 -8.20 41.48
C SER A 90 16.55 -9.27 41.78
N GLU A 91 16.94 -10.30 42.52
CA GLU A 91 16.04 -11.36 42.96
C GLU A 91 16.11 -11.57 44.48
N SER A 92 15.07 -12.20 45.01
CA SER A 92 14.96 -12.61 46.40
C SER A 92 14.32 -13.99 46.46
N ASN A 93 14.86 -14.84 47.33
CA ASN A 93 14.51 -16.25 47.50
C ASN A 93 14.72 -17.09 46.22
N LYS A 94 14.69 -18.42 46.36
CA LYS A 94 14.79 -19.33 45.22
C LYS A 94 13.41 -19.80 44.75
N HIS A 95 13.35 -20.23 43.49
CA HIS A 95 12.18 -20.95 42.99
C HIS A 95 12.05 -22.32 43.67
N VAL A 96 10.81 -22.78 43.91
CA VAL A 96 10.55 -24.10 44.53
C VAL A 96 10.91 -25.28 43.63
N SER A 97 10.90 -25.08 42.31
CA SER A 97 11.30 -26.10 41.34
C SER A 97 12.58 -25.66 40.65
N PRO A 98 13.58 -26.54 40.46
CA PRO A 98 14.75 -26.25 39.62
C PRO A 98 14.41 -26.33 38.12
N LEU A 99 13.41 -27.13 37.74
CA LEU A 99 13.00 -27.35 36.34
C LEU A 99 12.58 -26.05 35.65
N ARG A 100 13.17 -25.78 34.48
CA ARG A 100 12.77 -24.68 33.59
C ARG A 100 11.81 -25.26 32.54
N PRO A 101 10.53 -24.86 32.52
CA PRO A 101 9.62 -25.24 31.44
C PRO A 101 10.18 -24.77 30.10
N THR A 102 9.89 -25.49 29.02
CA THR A 102 10.20 -25.04 27.67
C THR A 102 9.60 -23.65 27.43
N ARG A 103 10.43 -22.72 26.94
CA ARG A 103 9.97 -21.37 26.59
C ARG A 103 8.89 -21.49 25.53
N ARG A 104 7.73 -20.86 25.76
CA ARG A 104 6.71 -20.73 24.72
C ARG A 104 7.27 -19.86 23.59
N ALA A 105 6.91 -20.21 22.37
CA ALA A 105 7.17 -19.39 21.19
C ALA A 105 6.66 -17.95 21.41
N HIS A 106 7.53 -16.97 21.18
CA HIS A 106 7.19 -15.56 21.20
C HIS A 106 8.10 -14.78 20.26
N LEU A 107 7.65 -13.60 19.81
CA LEU A 107 8.49 -12.69 19.05
C LEU A 107 9.38 -11.92 20.03
N THR A 108 10.70 -12.09 19.89
CA THR A 108 11.69 -11.28 20.61
C THR A 108 11.65 -9.83 20.11
N GLU A 109 12.20 -8.87 20.86
CA GLU A 109 12.25 -7.49 20.38
C GLU A 109 13.08 -7.33 19.10
N GLU A 110 14.12 -8.13 18.90
CA GLU A 110 14.89 -8.13 17.66
C GLU A 110 14.06 -8.63 16.46
N MET A 111 13.25 -9.67 16.65
CA MET A 111 12.31 -10.14 15.64
C MET A 111 11.23 -9.10 15.36
N LYS A 112 10.74 -8.40 16.39
CA LYS A 112 9.78 -7.30 16.23
C LYS A 112 10.41 -6.14 15.49
N ALA A 113 11.64 -5.74 15.82
CA ALA A 113 12.37 -4.68 15.12
C ALA A 113 12.54 -5.03 13.63
N PHE A 114 13.02 -6.23 13.33
CA PHE A 114 13.08 -6.74 11.96
C PHE A 114 11.71 -6.74 11.28
N ALA A 115 10.66 -7.20 11.96
CA ALA A 115 9.31 -7.20 11.40
C ALA A 115 8.78 -5.78 11.16
N ARG A 116 9.10 -4.80 12.01
CA ARG A 116 8.75 -3.38 11.80
C ARG A 116 9.45 -2.82 10.55
N ASP A 117 10.74 -3.07 10.39
CA ASP A 117 11.51 -2.63 9.21
C ASP A 117 10.92 -3.23 7.92
N MET A 118 10.69 -4.56 7.93
CA MET A 118 10.11 -5.23 6.77
C MET A 118 8.67 -4.79 6.49
N CYS A 119 7.91 -4.40 7.53
CA CYS A 119 6.59 -3.79 7.37
C CYS A 119 6.67 -2.42 6.69
N ALA A 120 7.67 -1.60 7.03
CA ALA A 120 7.86 -0.29 6.43
C ALA A 120 8.14 -0.40 4.91
N TYR A 121 8.81 -1.47 4.48
CA TYR A 121 8.99 -1.82 3.05
C TYR A 121 7.82 -2.63 2.45
N ASN A 122 6.68 -2.67 3.14
CA ASN A 122 5.45 -3.34 2.73
C ASN A 122 5.57 -4.85 2.39
N HIS A 123 6.50 -5.57 3.02
CA HIS A 123 6.57 -7.02 2.85
C HIS A 123 5.33 -7.72 3.43
N LYS A 124 4.84 -8.75 2.73
CA LYS A 124 3.73 -9.61 3.18
C LYS A 124 4.11 -10.37 4.46
N PRO A 125 3.17 -10.64 5.40
CA PRO A 125 3.47 -11.34 6.66
C PRO A 125 4.18 -12.68 6.48
N MET A 126 3.91 -13.42 5.40
CA MET A 126 4.59 -14.67 5.09
C MET A 126 6.08 -14.47 4.75
N ASN A 127 6.40 -13.40 4.01
CA ASN A 127 7.78 -13.07 3.67
C ASN A 127 8.55 -12.60 4.91
N ILE A 128 7.88 -11.85 5.79
CA ILE A 128 8.43 -11.45 7.10
C ILE A 128 8.71 -12.69 7.95
N TYR A 129 7.76 -13.63 8.02
CA TYR A 129 7.93 -14.90 8.73
C TYR A 129 9.14 -15.69 8.18
N ASN A 130 9.22 -15.89 6.87
CA ASN A 130 10.35 -16.58 6.23
C ASN A 130 11.69 -15.85 6.47
N GLY A 131 11.67 -14.51 6.49
CA GLY A 131 12.82 -13.70 6.86
C GLY A 131 13.26 -13.94 8.30
N ILE A 132 12.32 -14.05 9.24
CA ILE A 132 12.60 -14.36 10.64
C ILE A 132 13.22 -15.76 10.76
N VAL A 133 12.65 -16.76 10.08
CA VAL A 133 13.17 -18.15 10.06
C VAL A 133 14.64 -18.16 9.61
N ARG A 134 14.95 -17.49 8.50
CA ARG A 134 16.28 -17.47 7.90
C ARG A 134 17.30 -16.69 8.73
N ARG A 135 16.88 -15.53 9.28
CA ARG A 135 17.78 -14.59 9.95
C ARG A 135 18.14 -15.00 11.37
N PHE A 136 17.17 -15.52 12.13
CA PHE A 136 17.34 -15.75 13.56
C PHE A 136 17.61 -17.21 13.93
N GLN A 137 17.56 -18.15 12.97
CA GLN A 137 17.92 -19.56 13.14
C GLN A 137 17.35 -20.18 14.43
N VAL A 138 16.11 -19.85 14.76
CA VAL A 138 15.50 -20.22 16.04
C VAL A 138 15.10 -21.70 16.02
N GLY A 139 15.39 -22.42 17.10
CA GLY A 139 15.03 -23.82 17.24
C GLY A 139 13.52 -24.04 17.16
N GLU A 140 13.11 -25.19 16.59
CA GLU A 140 11.71 -25.51 16.23
C GLU A 140 10.70 -25.29 17.36
N ALA A 141 11.07 -25.62 18.61
CA ALA A 141 10.21 -25.47 19.79
C ALA A 141 9.98 -24.00 20.23
N THR A 142 10.86 -23.08 19.83
CA THR A 142 10.81 -21.65 20.20
C THR A 142 10.43 -20.74 19.03
N MET A 143 10.25 -21.32 17.83
CA MET A 143 9.88 -20.58 16.63
C MET A 143 8.54 -19.87 16.79
N PRO A 144 8.46 -18.55 16.56
CA PRO A 144 7.18 -17.86 16.48
C PRO A 144 6.29 -18.53 15.44
N THR A 145 4.98 -18.57 15.65
CA THR A 145 4.07 -19.04 14.62
C THR A 145 3.76 -17.92 13.62
N LEU A 146 3.38 -18.29 12.39
CA LEU A 146 2.93 -17.32 11.39
C LEU A 146 1.80 -16.44 11.92
N ALA A 147 0.85 -17.01 12.67
CA ALA A 147 -0.25 -16.26 13.29
C ALA A 147 0.23 -15.18 14.27
N MET A 148 1.35 -15.40 14.98
CA MET A 148 1.94 -14.38 15.84
C MET A 148 2.55 -13.23 15.05
N VAL A 149 3.28 -13.53 13.97
CA VAL A 149 3.81 -12.51 13.05
C VAL A 149 2.66 -11.72 12.43
N GLN A 150 1.63 -12.40 11.92
CA GLN A 150 0.45 -11.76 11.33
C GLN A 150 -0.21 -10.78 12.31
N ARG A 151 -0.51 -11.21 13.54
CA ARG A 151 -1.13 -10.33 14.55
C ARG A 151 -0.27 -9.12 14.88
N PHE A 152 1.05 -9.31 15.02
CA PHE A 152 1.98 -8.20 15.27
C PHE A 152 2.01 -7.21 14.11
N VAL A 153 2.18 -7.71 12.89
CA VAL A 153 2.22 -6.91 11.66
C VAL A 153 0.91 -6.13 11.46
N GLN A 154 -0.23 -6.78 11.66
CA GLN A 154 -1.57 -6.14 11.59
C GLN A 154 -1.69 -4.98 12.56
N HIS A 155 -1.33 -5.21 13.84
CA HIS A 155 -1.38 -4.16 14.85
C HIS A 155 -0.43 -3.01 14.51
N PHE A 156 0.81 -3.31 14.08
CA PHE A 156 1.81 -2.31 13.75
C PHE A 156 1.39 -1.44 12.55
N ARG A 157 0.87 -2.06 11.48
CA ARG A 157 0.37 -1.36 10.29
C ARG A 157 -0.78 -0.42 10.61
N ARG A 158 -1.76 -0.90 11.40
CA ARG A 158 -2.91 -0.10 11.86
C ARG A 158 -2.46 1.10 12.70
N ALA A 159 -1.53 0.89 13.62
CA ALA A 159 -1.13 1.93 14.58
C ALA A 159 -0.16 2.97 14.01
N ASN A 160 0.69 2.60 13.02
CA ASN A 160 1.83 3.43 12.64
C ASN A 160 1.93 3.77 11.14
N LEU A 161 1.34 2.96 10.26
CA LEU A 161 1.54 3.11 8.82
C LEU A 161 0.28 3.63 8.09
N GLY A 162 -0.81 3.89 8.82
CA GLY A 162 -2.12 4.17 8.20
C GLY A 162 -2.58 3.05 7.25
N GLY A 163 -1.92 1.89 7.33
CA GLY A 163 -1.97 0.80 6.37
C GLY A 163 -3.06 -0.16 6.78
N SER A 164 -4.28 0.27 6.52
CA SER A 164 -5.43 -0.59 6.55
C SER A 164 -5.91 -0.70 5.12
N ASP A 165 -5.81 -1.91 4.57
CA ASP A 165 -6.50 -2.28 3.33
C ASP A 165 -8.01 -2.49 3.61
N PHE A 166 -8.53 -2.09 4.78
CA PHE A 166 -9.93 -2.21 5.12
C PHE A 166 -10.72 -1.12 4.40
N HIS A 167 -11.81 -1.55 3.77
CA HIS A 167 -12.71 -0.70 2.98
C HIS A 167 -13.16 0.55 3.74
N ASP A 168 -13.40 0.45 5.05
CA ASP A 168 -13.84 1.59 5.87
C ASP A 168 -12.79 2.72 5.94
N ASP A 169 -11.50 2.38 6.07
CA ASP A 169 -10.43 3.38 6.16
C ASP A 169 -10.14 4.02 4.78
N VAL A 170 -10.23 3.22 3.71
CA VAL A 170 -10.18 3.75 2.33
C VAL A 170 -11.37 4.69 2.10
N THR A 171 -12.56 4.29 2.52
CA THR A 171 -13.78 5.11 2.42
C THR A 171 -13.65 6.41 3.19
N ALA A 172 -13.13 6.36 4.42
CA ALA A 172 -12.90 7.54 5.24
C ALA A 172 -11.93 8.51 4.56
N LYS A 173 -10.83 8.00 3.98
CA LYS A 173 -9.83 8.83 3.30
C LYS A 173 -10.34 9.47 2.01
N VAL A 174 -11.14 8.73 1.22
CA VAL A 174 -11.83 9.27 0.04
C VAL A 174 -12.81 10.37 0.47
N ARG A 175 -13.59 10.16 1.52
CA ARG A 175 -14.54 11.17 2.02
C ARG A 175 -13.86 12.41 2.59
N GLU A 176 -12.74 12.24 3.28
CA GLU A 176 -11.94 13.34 3.82
C GLU A 176 -11.48 14.30 2.72
N HIS A 177 -11.08 13.75 1.57
CA HIS A 177 -10.59 14.52 0.42
C HIS A 177 -11.63 14.64 -0.69
N ALA A 178 -12.91 14.41 -0.41
CA ALA A 178 -13.97 14.51 -1.42
C ALA A 178 -14.08 15.94 -1.94
N PHE A 179 -14.36 16.10 -3.23
CA PHE A 179 -14.64 17.42 -3.80
C PHE A 179 -15.86 18.08 -3.14
N ARG A 180 -15.65 19.27 -2.58
CA ARG A 180 -16.67 20.12 -1.94
C ARG A 180 -16.94 21.42 -2.70
N GLY A 181 -16.14 21.71 -3.72
CA GLY A 181 -16.23 22.93 -4.53
C GLY A 181 -15.42 24.10 -3.97
N THR A 182 -15.02 24.06 -2.70
CA THR A 182 -14.26 25.12 -2.03
C THR A 182 -12.75 24.96 -2.13
N GLU A 183 -12.25 23.88 -2.74
CA GLU A 183 -10.82 23.59 -2.87
C GLU A 183 -10.10 24.67 -3.69
N GLU A 184 -8.85 24.94 -3.34
CA GLU A 184 -7.98 25.80 -4.15
C GLU A 184 -7.65 25.15 -5.50
N LEU A 185 -7.14 25.94 -6.45
CA LEU A 185 -6.87 25.47 -7.82
C LEU A 185 -5.93 24.25 -7.87
N THR A 186 -4.87 24.26 -7.07
CA THR A 186 -3.83 23.24 -7.05
C THR A 186 -4.12 22.11 -6.06
N GLN A 187 -5.11 22.30 -5.16
CA GLN A 187 -5.42 21.33 -4.12
C GLN A 187 -6.03 20.07 -4.74
N PRO A 188 -5.45 18.88 -4.47
CA PRO A 188 -6.01 17.63 -4.97
C PRO A 188 -7.28 17.26 -4.19
N PHE A 189 -8.23 16.69 -4.91
CA PHE A 189 -9.46 16.13 -4.36
C PHE A 189 -9.78 14.80 -5.02
N THR A 190 -10.66 14.06 -4.37
CA THR A 190 -11.16 12.77 -4.84
C THR A 190 -12.63 12.87 -5.26
N PHE A 191 -13.03 12.00 -6.17
CA PHE A 191 -14.40 11.89 -6.65
C PHE A 191 -14.71 10.46 -7.07
N THR A 192 -15.98 10.08 -6.97
CA THR A 192 -16.45 8.72 -7.25
C THR A 192 -17.62 8.74 -8.24
N TRP A 193 -17.89 7.59 -8.84
CA TRP A 193 -19.04 7.41 -9.72
C TRP A 193 -20.37 7.70 -8.99
N ARG A 194 -20.56 7.06 -7.83
CA ARG A 194 -21.77 7.18 -6.99
C ARG A 194 -21.57 8.14 -5.83
N SER A 195 -22.65 8.83 -5.46
CA SER A 195 -22.77 9.62 -4.24
C SER A 195 -24.05 9.22 -3.48
N ASN A 196 -24.06 9.38 -2.16
CA ASN A 196 -25.26 9.18 -1.35
C ASN A 196 -26.23 10.38 -1.46
N ALA A 197 -27.35 10.32 -0.74
CA ALA A 197 -28.36 11.38 -0.73
C ALA A 197 -27.81 12.72 -0.22
N GLU A 198 -26.78 12.66 0.62
CA GLU A 198 -26.07 13.79 1.19
C GLU A 198 -24.96 14.34 0.26
N GLY A 199 -24.76 13.72 -0.91
CA GLY A 199 -23.73 14.10 -1.88
C GLY A 199 -22.32 13.57 -1.59
N GLU A 200 -22.13 12.83 -0.50
CA GLU A 200 -20.85 12.21 -0.16
C GLU A 200 -20.49 11.07 -1.12
N PRO A 201 -19.21 10.90 -1.47
CA PRO A 201 -18.77 9.82 -2.35
C PRO A 201 -19.03 8.44 -1.73
N ILE A 202 -19.59 7.54 -2.53
CA ILE A 202 -19.73 6.12 -2.22
C ILE A 202 -18.57 5.37 -2.87
N VAL A 203 -17.73 4.79 -2.02
CA VAL A 203 -16.67 3.87 -2.43
C VAL A 203 -17.23 2.46 -2.45
N GLY A 204 -17.34 1.84 -3.62
CA GLY A 204 -17.82 0.46 -3.72
C GLY A 204 -16.88 -0.54 -3.05
N ARG A 205 -17.40 -1.69 -2.63
CA ARG A 205 -16.63 -2.77 -1.98
C ARG A 205 -15.83 -3.62 -2.96
N GLY A 206 -16.02 -3.40 -4.26
CA GLY A 206 -15.29 -4.11 -5.31
C GLY A 206 -15.96 -5.41 -5.74
N SER A 207 -17.29 -5.51 -5.69
CA SER A 207 -18.04 -6.56 -6.39
C SER A 207 -18.59 -6.03 -7.73
N ASP A 208 -19.03 -6.91 -8.62
CA ASP A 208 -19.59 -6.50 -9.93
C ASP A 208 -20.80 -5.54 -9.80
N THR A 209 -21.57 -5.70 -8.72
CA THR A 209 -22.71 -4.83 -8.37
C THR A 209 -22.31 -3.62 -7.51
N ASP A 210 -21.06 -3.54 -7.06
CA ASP A 210 -20.55 -2.53 -6.15
C ASP A 210 -19.12 -2.12 -6.52
N SER A 211 -18.96 -1.62 -7.75
CA SER A 211 -17.67 -1.26 -8.35
C SER A 211 -16.87 -0.28 -7.51
N PHE A 212 -15.58 -0.55 -7.35
CA PHE A 212 -14.61 0.36 -6.75
C PHE A 212 -13.95 1.18 -7.87
N VAL A 213 -14.36 2.45 -7.99
CA VAL A 213 -13.81 3.44 -8.94
C VAL A 213 -13.62 4.76 -8.21
N VAL A 214 -12.37 5.21 -8.08
CA VAL A 214 -12.02 6.45 -7.37
C VAL A 214 -11.10 7.30 -8.23
N GLY A 215 -11.53 8.53 -8.52
CA GLY A 215 -10.78 9.53 -9.26
C GLY A 215 -10.04 10.47 -8.33
N VAL A 216 -8.86 10.93 -8.77
CA VAL A 216 -8.06 11.94 -8.09
C VAL A 216 -7.62 12.98 -9.12
N SER A 217 -7.90 14.25 -8.85
CA SER A 217 -7.50 15.37 -9.70
C SER A 217 -7.43 16.67 -8.88
N SER A 218 -7.14 17.79 -9.54
CA SER A 218 -7.31 19.14 -8.99
C SER A 218 -7.97 20.03 -10.03
N LYS A 219 -8.50 21.18 -9.62
CA LYS A 219 -9.17 22.11 -10.57
C LYS A 219 -8.20 22.53 -11.67
N GLN A 220 -6.94 22.80 -11.32
CA GLN A 220 -5.89 23.16 -12.27
C GLN A 220 -5.63 22.05 -13.30
N LEU A 221 -5.65 20.78 -12.90
CA LEU A 221 -5.44 19.68 -13.84
C LEU A 221 -6.65 19.52 -14.78
N LEU A 222 -7.87 19.65 -14.28
CA LEU A 222 -9.09 19.59 -15.11
C LEU A 222 -9.18 20.76 -16.09
N LEU A 223 -8.78 21.97 -15.68
CA LEU A 223 -8.74 23.15 -16.55
C LEU A 223 -7.80 22.99 -17.75
N ARG A 224 -6.88 22.03 -17.75
CA ARG A 224 -6.04 21.73 -18.92
C ARG A 224 -6.86 21.24 -20.11
N LEU A 225 -8.02 20.61 -19.86
CA LEU A 225 -8.97 20.17 -20.87
C LEU A 225 -9.81 21.33 -21.46
N ASP A 226 -9.76 22.52 -20.86
CA ASP A 226 -10.47 23.71 -21.38
C ASP A 226 -9.68 24.35 -22.53
N ARG A 227 -9.65 23.63 -23.65
CA ARG A 227 -8.96 23.99 -24.89
C ARG A 227 -9.80 23.52 -26.08
N GLU A 228 -9.52 24.08 -27.26
CA GLU A 228 -10.09 23.57 -28.50
C GLU A 228 -9.75 22.08 -28.69
N PRO A 229 -10.72 21.23 -29.08
CA PRO A 229 -10.54 19.78 -29.15
C PRO A 229 -9.54 19.35 -30.23
N ASP A 230 -9.28 20.21 -31.23
CA ASP A 230 -8.23 20.02 -32.24
C ASP A 230 -6.81 20.30 -31.72
N ALA A 231 -6.67 20.99 -30.59
CA ALA A 231 -5.38 21.46 -30.08
C ALA A 231 -4.65 20.43 -29.19
N TYR A 232 -5.27 19.29 -28.89
CA TYR A 232 -4.69 18.28 -28.01
C TYR A 232 -5.14 16.86 -28.34
N VAL A 233 -4.36 15.88 -27.86
CA VAL A 233 -4.72 14.46 -27.86
C VAL A 233 -4.94 14.01 -26.43
N MET A 234 -6.10 13.43 -26.12
CA MET A 234 -6.40 12.86 -24.82
C MET A 234 -5.82 11.45 -24.73
N HIS A 235 -4.97 11.19 -23.73
CA HIS A 235 -4.34 9.89 -23.50
C HIS A 235 -5.03 9.16 -22.35
N LEU A 236 -5.31 7.87 -22.57
CA LEU A 236 -5.89 6.95 -21.59
C LEU A 236 -5.01 5.70 -21.49
N ASP A 237 -4.24 5.58 -20.41
CA ASP A 237 -3.38 4.42 -20.18
C ASP A 237 -3.72 3.75 -18.85
N ALA A 238 -3.92 2.43 -18.85
CA ALA A 238 -4.27 1.68 -17.65
C ALA A 238 -3.09 0.82 -17.18
N THR A 239 -2.44 1.24 -16.09
CA THR A 239 -1.23 0.60 -15.57
C THR A 239 -1.44 -0.03 -14.19
N TYR A 240 -0.88 -1.22 -13.99
CA TYR A 240 -0.89 -1.92 -12.70
C TYR A 240 0.24 -1.44 -11.77
N LYS A 241 1.28 -0.78 -12.31
CA LYS A 241 2.55 -0.54 -11.62
C LYS A 241 2.53 0.58 -10.57
N LEU A 242 1.41 1.28 -10.42
CA LEU A 242 1.25 2.38 -9.49
C LEU A 242 0.54 1.98 -8.19
N SER A 243 -0.02 0.77 -8.12
CA SER A 243 -0.72 0.25 -6.94
C SER A 243 0.09 -0.83 -6.25
N GLN A 244 0.26 -0.72 -4.92
CA GLN A 244 0.94 -1.76 -4.11
C GLN A 244 0.09 -3.04 -3.94
N VAL A 245 -1.18 -2.98 -4.32
CA VAL A 245 -2.17 -4.05 -4.21
C VAL A 245 -2.69 -4.51 -5.58
N ASP A 246 -1.96 -4.18 -6.66
CA ASP A 246 -2.24 -4.59 -8.05
C ASP A 246 -3.58 -4.08 -8.63
N TYR A 247 -4.21 -3.06 -8.04
CA TYR A 247 -5.33 -2.37 -8.69
C TYR A 247 -4.87 -1.64 -9.96
N PRO A 248 -5.57 -1.80 -11.09
CA PRO A 248 -5.35 -0.97 -12.26
C PRO A 248 -5.53 0.51 -11.92
N VAL A 249 -4.58 1.34 -12.34
CA VAL A 249 -4.67 2.80 -12.29
C VAL A 249 -4.73 3.30 -13.73
N MET A 250 -5.86 3.89 -14.11
CA MET A 250 -5.99 4.62 -15.36
C MET A 250 -5.43 6.03 -15.18
N VAL A 251 -4.39 6.34 -15.94
CA VAL A 251 -3.83 7.67 -16.08
C VAL A 251 -4.53 8.37 -17.23
N VAL A 252 -5.07 9.54 -16.95
CA VAL A 252 -5.66 10.42 -17.95
C VAL A 252 -4.79 11.65 -18.08
N GLY A 253 -4.39 11.96 -19.30
CA GLY A 253 -3.64 13.16 -19.61
C GLY A 253 -3.93 13.68 -21.00
N ILE A 254 -3.32 14.81 -21.35
CA ILE A 254 -3.37 15.37 -22.70
C ILE A 254 -1.97 15.67 -23.20
N SER A 255 -1.73 15.49 -24.49
CA SER A 255 -0.55 16.05 -25.16
C SER A 255 -0.96 17.26 -25.98
N ASP A 256 -0.19 18.34 -25.85
CA ASP A 256 -0.39 19.55 -26.64
C ASP A 256 0.30 19.47 -28.01
N CYS A 257 0.14 20.51 -28.83
CA CYS A 257 0.78 20.62 -30.14
C CYS A 257 2.32 20.64 -30.08
N MET A 258 2.92 20.88 -28.91
CA MET A 258 4.36 20.80 -28.67
C MET A 258 4.80 19.41 -28.20
N SER A 259 3.92 18.41 -28.29
CA SER A 259 4.15 17.02 -27.86
C SER A 259 4.50 16.89 -26.37
N SER A 260 4.08 17.85 -25.54
CA SER A 260 4.29 17.77 -24.09
C SER A 260 3.08 17.13 -23.43
N PHE A 261 3.33 16.11 -22.61
CA PHE A 261 2.30 15.42 -21.84
C PHE A 261 1.95 16.20 -20.56
N HIS A 262 0.66 16.38 -20.32
CA HIS A 262 0.10 17.02 -19.15
C HIS A 262 -0.91 16.11 -18.48
N LEU A 263 -0.65 15.73 -17.24
CA LEU A 263 -1.59 14.96 -16.43
C LEU A 263 -2.92 15.71 -16.24
N VAL A 264 -4.03 14.98 -16.24
CA VAL A 264 -5.37 15.49 -15.94
C VAL A 264 -5.94 14.80 -14.70
N ALA A 265 -5.85 13.47 -14.62
CA ALA A 265 -6.40 12.72 -13.49
C ALA A 265 -5.74 11.34 -13.36
N PHE A 266 -5.82 10.80 -12.16
CA PHE A 266 -5.66 9.36 -11.91
C PHE A 266 -7.01 8.77 -11.56
N VAL A 267 -7.30 7.57 -12.06
CA VAL A 267 -8.48 6.81 -11.66
C VAL A 267 -8.05 5.41 -11.24
N ILE A 268 -8.32 5.07 -9.99
CA ILE A 268 -8.11 3.73 -9.46
C ILE A 268 -9.34 2.90 -9.80
N LEU A 269 -9.11 1.77 -10.48
CA LEU A 269 -10.14 0.84 -10.92
C LEU A 269 -10.00 -0.48 -10.17
N LEU A 270 -11.10 -1.16 -9.94
CA LEU A 270 -11.09 -2.55 -9.48
C LEU A 270 -10.59 -3.49 -10.59
N GLN A 271 -11.15 -3.36 -11.80
CA GLN A 271 -10.86 -4.21 -12.95
C GLN A 271 -10.83 -3.38 -14.25
N GLN A 272 -10.21 -3.94 -15.30
CA GLN A 272 -10.21 -3.37 -16.65
C GLN A 272 -11.38 -3.93 -17.48
N THR A 273 -12.61 -3.67 -17.03
CA THR A 273 -13.82 -4.02 -17.80
C THR A 273 -14.44 -2.76 -18.41
N GLU A 274 -15.30 -2.96 -19.42
CA GLU A 274 -15.97 -1.86 -20.12
C GLU A 274 -16.78 -1.00 -19.16
N GLN A 275 -17.45 -1.63 -18.19
CA GLN A 275 -18.19 -0.95 -17.13
C GLN A 275 -17.29 -0.03 -16.30
N HIS A 276 -16.14 -0.51 -15.83
CA HIS A 276 -15.24 0.30 -15.00
C HIS A 276 -14.64 1.47 -15.77
N PHE A 277 -14.28 1.28 -17.05
CA PHE A 277 -13.84 2.38 -17.92
C PHE A 277 -14.96 3.40 -18.16
N THR A 278 -16.18 2.93 -18.38
CA THR A 278 -17.36 3.78 -18.58
C THR A 278 -17.63 4.64 -17.35
N GLU A 279 -17.66 4.02 -16.16
CA GLU A 279 -17.83 4.72 -14.88
C GLU A 279 -16.73 5.76 -14.67
N ALA A 280 -15.47 5.41 -14.95
CA ALA A 280 -14.32 6.30 -14.81
C ALA A 280 -14.36 7.52 -15.73
N LEU A 281 -14.69 7.32 -17.02
CA LEU A 281 -14.81 8.40 -17.99
C LEU A 281 -16.03 9.27 -17.69
N ALA A 282 -17.15 8.68 -17.29
CA ALA A 282 -18.37 9.40 -16.98
C ALA A 282 -18.20 10.28 -15.74
N MET A 283 -17.55 9.78 -14.69
CA MET A 283 -17.24 10.60 -13.52
C MET A 283 -16.23 11.71 -13.83
N LEU A 284 -15.24 11.48 -14.70
CA LEU A 284 -14.30 12.51 -15.13
C LEU A 284 -15.02 13.61 -15.91
N ARG A 285 -15.87 13.24 -16.86
CA ARG A 285 -16.70 14.18 -17.64
C ARG A 285 -17.60 15.00 -16.71
N ARG A 286 -18.28 14.36 -15.76
CA ARG A 286 -19.11 15.04 -14.75
C ARG A 286 -18.28 16.04 -13.96
N MET A 287 -17.12 15.62 -13.45
CA MET A 287 -16.27 16.45 -12.61
C MET A 287 -15.68 17.63 -13.38
N TYR A 288 -15.26 17.43 -14.64
CA TYR A 288 -14.87 18.52 -15.52
C TYR A 288 -15.99 19.56 -15.64
N THR A 289 -17.20 19.14 -15.98
CA THR A 289 -18.35 20.06 -16.10
C THR A 289 -18.68 20.75 -14.78
N THR A 290 -18.56 20.07 -13.64
CA THR A 290 -18.75 20.69 -12.33
C THR A 290 -17.72 21.79 -12.05
N VAL A 291 -16.46 21.60 -12.45
CA VAL A 291 -15.37 22.55 -12.19
C VAL A 291 -15.33 23.71 -13.19
N THR A 292 -15.60 23.44 -14.47
CA THR A 292 -15.42 24.41 -15.57
C THR A 292 -16.72 25.02 -16.07
N THR A 293 -17.87 24.47 -15.66
CA THR A 293 -19.21 24.78 -16.19
C THR A 293 -19.37 24.56 -17.70
N LYS A 294 -18.44 23.83 -18.33
CA LYS A 294 -18.42 23.52 -19.76
C LYS A 294 -18.65 22.03 -20.03
N GLN A 295 -19.15 21.70 -21.22
CA GLN A 295 -19.17 20.32 -21.70
C GLN A 295 -17.76 19.92 -22.15
N LEU A 296 -17.34 18.70 -21.83
CA LEU A 296 -16.04 18.20 -22.22
C LEU A 296 -16.02 17.90 -23.73
N ALA A 297 -15.29 18.73 -24.49
CA ALA A 297 -15.09 18.57 -25.92
C ALA A 297 -13.77 17.87 -26.20
N VAL A 298 -13.79 16.72 -26.88
CA VAL A 298 -12.62 15.89 -27.21
C VAL A 298 -12.72 15.43 -28.65
N ARG A 299 -11.64 15.54 -29.43
CA ARG A 299 -11.61 15.00 -30.81
C ARG A 299 -10.68 13.81 -30.95
N PHE A 300 -9.48 13.88 -30.39
CA PHE A 300 -8.49 12.81 -30.50
C PHE A 300 -8.33 12.10 -29.16
N VAL A 301 -8.60 10.79 -29.14
CA VAL A 301 -8.38 9.94 -27.96
C VAL A 301 -7.38 8.86 -28.32
N MET A 302 -6.29 8.76 -27.57
CA MET A 302 -5.28 7.74 -27.70
C MET A 302 -5.32 6.82 -26.49
N GLY A 303 -5.59 5.54 -26.73
CA GLY A 303 -5.60 4.52 -25.67
C GLY A 303 -4.88 3.26 -26.09
N ASP A 304 -5.04 2.24 -25.26
CA ASP A 304 -4.67 0.89 -25.59
C ASP A 304 -5.56 0.35 -26.70
N ALA A 305 -5.04 -0.64 -27.44
CA ALA A 305 -5.83 -1.42 -28.37
C ALA A 305 -6.72 -2.44 -27.61
N ASP A 306 -7.39 -1.99 -26.55
CA ASP A 306 -8.32 -2.77 -25.74
C ASP A 306 -9.77 -2.45 -26.11
N LYS A 307 -10.57 -3.50 -26.31
CA LYS A 307 -11.96 -3.36 -26.78
C LYS A 307 -12.83 -2.71 -25.72
N ALA A 308 -12.63 -3.05 -24.45
CA ALA A 308 -13.43 -2.53 -23.35
C ALA A 308 -13.18 -1.03 -23.15
N GLN A 309 -11.91 -0.61 -23.23
CA GLN A 309 -11.55 0.81 -23.19
C GLN A 309 -12.15 1.58 -24.38
N ARG A 310 -12.06 1.05 -25.60
CA ARG A 310 -12.62 1.69 -26.80
C ARG A 310 -14.14 1.85 -26.71
N ASN A 311 -14.85 0.80 -26.36
CA ASN A 311 -16.30 0.84 -26.21
C ASN A 311 -16.74 1.88 -25.17
N ALA A 312 -16.03 1.95 -24.04
CA ALA A 312 -16.31 2.94 -23.00
C ALA A 312 -16.05 4.39 -23.46
N VAL A 313 -14.99 4.62 -24.24
CA VAL A 313 -14.70 5.93 -24.85
C VAL A 313 -15.84 6.35 -25.77
N ASP A 314 -16.25 5.47 -26.69
CA ASP A 314 -17.32 5.76 -27.63
C ASP A 314 -18.66 6.00 -26.91
N ALA A 315 -18.96 5.21 -25.88
CA ALA A 315 -20.20 5.33 -25.11
C ALA A 315 -20.30 6.63 -24.27
N VAL A 316 -19.18 7.14 -23.75
CA VAL A 316 -19.19 8.29 -22.82
C VAL A 316 -18.80 9.60 -23.49
N LEU A 317 -17.74 9.56 -24.29
CA LEU A 317 -17.19 10.74 -24.95
C LEU A 317 -17.76 10.90 -26.36
N GLY A 318 -18.14 9.81 -27.04
CA GLY A 318 -18.64 9.85 -28.42
C GLY A 318 -20.05 10.42 -28.60
N VAL A 319 -20.83 10.54 -27.53
CA VAL A 319 -22.23 11.02 -27.58
C VAL A 319 -22.33 12.44 -28.13
N ASP A 320 -21.38 13.31 -27.75
CA ASP A 320 -21.39 14.75 -28.09
C ASP A 320 -20.14 15.17 -28.87
N ASN A 321 -19.31 14.21 -29.29
CA ASN A 321 -18.04 14.48 -29.94
C ASN A 321 -17.82 13.61 -31.18
N GLU A 322 -17.29 14.21 -32.25
CA GLU A 322 -16.76 13.46 -33.39
C GLU A 322 -15.36 12.90 -33.06
N LEU A 323 -15.34 11.72 -32.44
CA LEU A 323 -14.10 11.11 -31.98
C LEU A 323 -13.28 10.47 -33.10
N VAL A 324 -11.98 10.68 -33.01
CA VAL A 324 -10.94 9.94 -33.71
C VAL A 324 -10.15 9.14 -32.69
N ASN A 325 -10.45 7.85 -32.64
CA ASN A 325 -9.72 6.90 -31.80
C ASN A 325 -8.36 6.58 -32.43
N LEU A 326 -7.30 7.01 -31.75
CA LEU A 326 -5.91 6.74 -32.05
C LEU A 326 -5.43 5.54 -31.22
N MET A 327 -4.49 4.78 -31.75
CA MET A 327 -3.82 3.72 -30.99
C MET A 327 -2.43 4.18 -30.59
N CYS A 328 -2.06 3.91 -29.34
CA CYS A 328 -0.71 4.19 -28.86
C CYS A 328 0.33 3.37 -29.63
N TYR A 329 1.27 4.05 -30.32
CA TYR A 329 2.34 3.40 -31.07
C TYR A 329 3.15 2.43 -30.20
N PHE A 330 3.51 2.83 -28.98
CA PHE A 330 4.29 2.00 -28.07
C PHE A 330 3.56 0.73 -27.66
N HIS A 331 2.26 0.81 -27.40
CA HIS A 331 1.44 -0.36 -27.07
C HIS A 331 1.27 -1.28 -28.29
N GLY A 332 1.08 -0.71 -29.47
CA GLY A 332 1.14 -1.44 -30.74
C GLY A 332 2.46 -2.17 -30.90
N ALA A 333 3.59 -1.46 -30.83
CA ALA A 333 4.95 -1.99 -30.94
C ALA A 333 5.23 -3.10 -29.93
N ALA A 334 4.83 -2.92 -28.67
CA ALA A 334 4.97 -3.93 -27.62
C ALA A 334 4.13 -5.19 -27.93
N LYS A 335 2.91 -5.02 -28.47
CA LYS A 335 2.06 -6.14 -28.87
C LYS A 335 2.68 -6.90 -30.04
N ILE A 336 3.17 -6.20 -31.06
CA ILE A 336 3.85 -6.78 -32.22
C ILE A 336 5.09 -7.55 -31.76
N TYR A 337 5.93 -6.93 -30.92
CA TYR A 337 7.11 -7.59 -30.36
C TYR A 337 6.75 -8.92 -29.69
N LYS A 338 5.73 -8.92 -28.82
CA LYS A 338 5.27 -10.14 -28.13
C LYS A 338 4.82 -11.24 -29.11
N HIS A 339 4.10 -10.90 -30.16
CA HIS A 339 3.54 -11.87 -31.13
C HIS A 339 4.55 -12.30 -32.19
N THR A 340 5.64 -11.55 -32.38
CA THR A 340 6.71 -11.86 -33.33
C THR A 340 7.88 -12.65 -32.71
N ARG A 341 7.83 -12.98 -31.41
CA ARG A 341 8.89 -13.76 -30.74
C ARG A 341 9.11 -15.17 -31.30
N GLY A 342 8.10 -15.74 -31.96
CA GLY A 342 8.13 -17.10 -32.50
C GLY A 342 8.32 -17.20 -34.02
N ILE A 343 8.46 -16.07 -34.73
CA ILE A 343 8.62 -16.05 -36.19
C ILE A 343 10.05 -15.69 -36.59
N SER A 344 10.40 -15.95 -37.85
CA SER A 344 11.73 -15.60 -38.36
C SER A 344 12.03 -14.11 -38.19
N ILE A 345 13.28 -13.78 -37.85
CA ILE A 345 13.75 -12.40 -37.67
C ILE A 345 13.44 -11.54 -38.91
N GLY A 346 13.60 -12.10 -40.11
CA GLY A 346 13.29 -11.40 -41.36
C GLY A 346 11.80 -11.07 -41.54
N LEU A 347 10.90 -11.93 -41.04
CA LEU A 347 9.46 -11.64 -41.04
C LEU A 347 9.09 -10.64 -39.95
N ALA A 348 9.62 -10.80 -38.73
CA ALA A 348 9.42 -9.84 -37.64
C ALA A 348 9.88 -8.43 -38.05
N ALA A 349 11.08 -8.30 -38.63
CA ALA A 349 11.61 -7.02 -39.11
C ALA A 349 10.75 -6.39 -40.22
N ARG A 350 10.14 -7.20 -41.10
CA ARG A 350 9.19 -6.71 -42.10
C ARG A 350 7.95 -6.11 -41.43
N VAL A 351 7.32 -6.85 -40.50
CA VAL A 351 6.14 -6.37 -39.77
C VAL A 351 6.42 -5.06 -39.02
N PHE A 352 7.58 -4.94 -38.37
CA PHE A 352 7.96 -3.69 -37.71
C PHE A 352 8.15 -2.53 -38.68
N ARG A 353 8.80 -2.75 -39.84
CA ARG A 353 8.96 -1.71 -40.86
C ARG A 353 7.63 -1.28 -41.44
N ASP A 354 6.77 -2.22 -41.78
CA ASP A 354 5.43 -1.95 -42.32
C ASP A 354 4.58 -1.09 -41.37
N ILE A 355 4.69 -1.33 -40.06
CA ILE A 355 3.96 -0.56 -39.05
C ILE A 355 4.60 0.81 -38.80
N ALA A 356 5.93 0.91 -38.88
CA ALA A 356 6.62 2.20 -38.88
C ALA A 356 6.25 3.04 -40.11
N ASP A 357 6.22 2.44 -41.30
CA ASP A 357 5.80 3.11 -42.54
C ASP A 357 4.37 3.64 -42.41
N MET A 358 3.43 2.86 -41.84
CA MET A 358 2.07 3.33 -41.55
C MET A 358 2.04 4.50 -40.56
N HIS A 359 2.89 4.48 -39.53
CA HIS A 359 2.94 5.56 -38.53
C HIS A 359 3.51 6.86 -39.10
N TYR A 360 4.51 6.78 -39.98
CA TYR A 360 5.15 7.92 -40.61
C TYR A 360 4.50 8.37 -41.93
N ALA A 361 3.39 7.74 -42.34
CA ALA A 361 2.65 8.14 -43.53
C ALA A 361 2.21 9.60 -43.42
N THR A 362 2.54 10.39 -44.45
CA THR A 362 2.30 11.84 -44.50
C THR A 362 0.92 12.19 -45.04
N SER A 363 0.21 11.22 -45.60
CA SER A 363 -1.14 11.40 -46.17
C SER A 363 -2.02 10.16 -45.98
N ALA A 364 -3.33 10.36 -46.10
CA ALA A 364 -4.30 9.26 -46.05
C ALA A 364 -4.14 8.28 -47.22
N ASP A 365 -3.73 8.78 -48.39
CA ASP A 365 -3.50 7.97 -49.59
C ASP A 365 -2.25 7.09 -49.42
N GLU A 366 -1.17 7.66 -48.88
CA GLU A 366 0.05 6.93 -48.54
C GLU A 366 -0.24 5.84 -47.49
N LEU A 367 -0.99 6.18 -46.43
CA LEU A 367 -1.41 5.22 -45.42
C LEU A 367 -2.25 4.08 -46.03
N SER A 368 -3.20 4.41 -46.91
CA SER A 368 -4.05 3.42 -47.61
C SER A 368 -3.23 2.49 -48.50
N HIS A 369 -2.24 3.04 -49.21
CA HIS A 369 -1.33 2.26 -50.04
C HIS A 369 -0.49 1.29 -49.20
N ILE A 370 0.06 1.77 -48.08
CA ILE A 370 0.83 0.94 -47.15
C ILE A 370 -0.07 -0.13 -46.52
N GLN A 371 -1.29 0.21 -46.08
CA GLN A 371 -2.26 -0.75 -45.54
C GLN A 371 -2.60 -1.86 -46.54
N LYS A 372 -2.81 -1.53 -47.82
CA LYS A 372 -3.03 -2.53 -48.88
C LYS A 372 -1.84 -3.47 -49.04
N ARG A 373 -0.62 -2.93 -49.00
CA ARG A 373 0.62 -3.72 -49.01
C ARG A 373 0.73 -4.65 -47.79
N CYS A 374 0.37 -4.16 -46.61
CA CYS A 374 0.52 -4.90 -45.34
C CYS A 374 -0.55 -5.98 -45.13
N PHE A 375 -1.81 -5.70 -45.51
CA PHE A 375 -2.98 -6.52 -45.14
C PHE A 375 -3.67 -7.20 -46.33
N GLY A 376 -3.13 -7.08 -47.55
CA GLY A 376 -3.59 -7.86 -48.70
C GLY A 376 -5.02 -7.56 -49.18
N GLY A 377 -5.55 -6.37 -48.89
CA GLY A 377 -6.87 -5.92 -49.36
C GLY A 377 -8.08 -6.31 -48.51
N VAL A 378 -7.90 -6.90 -47.32
CA VAL A 378 -8.99 -7.09 -46.35
C VAL A 378 -9.22 -5.78 -45.59
N ALA A 379 -9.85 -4.81 -46.26
CA ALA A 379 -10.21 -3.52 -45.69
C ALA A 379 -11.64 -3.60 -45.12
N ASP A 380 -11.78 -4.17 -43.92
CA ASP A 380 -12.93 -3.82 -43.07
C ASP A 380 -12.51 -2.62 -42.21
N THR A 381 -12.52 -1.45 -42.84
CA THR A 381 -12.03 -0.18 -42.31
C THR A 381 -13.07 0.50 -41.41
N THR A 382 -13.41 -0.12 -40.28
CA THR A 382 -14.08 0.58 -39.17
C THR A 382 -13.12 0.97 -38.05
N ALA A 383 -11.91 0.40 -38.02
CA ALA A 383 -10.82 0.86 -37.15
C ALA A 383 -9.66 1.39 -38.01
N ALA A 384 -9.75 2.65 -38.41
CA ALA A 384 -8.61 3.32 -39.01
C ALA A 384 -7.45 3.29 -38.00
N LEU A 385 -6.39 2.54 -38.34
CA LEU A 385 -5.09 2.57 -37.68
C LEU A 385 -4.46 3.97 -37.90
N ARG A 386 -4.99 4.99 -37.22
CA ARG A 386 -4.35 6.29 -37.09
C ARG A 386 -3.47 6.22 -35.87
N ILE A 387 -2.22 5.82 -36.10
CA ILE A 387 -1.16 5.95 -35.12
C ILE A 387 -0.53 7.31 -35.37
N ARG A 388 -0.88 8.33 -34.59
CA ARG A 388 -0.17 9.61 -34.58
C ARG A 388 0.77 9.67 -33.39
#